data_AF-A0A850DP52-F1
#
_entry.id   AF-A0A850DP52-F1
#
_cell.length_a   1.000
_cell.length_b   1.000
_cell.length_c   1.000
_cell.angle_alpha   90.00
_cell.angle_beta   90.00
_cell.angle_gamma   90.00
#
_symmetry.space_group_name_H-M   'P 1'
#
loop_
_entity.id
_entity.type
_entity.pdbx_description
1 polymer ?
#
loop_
_entity_poly.entity_id
_entity_poly.type
_entity_poly.pdbx_seq_one_letter_code
_entity_poly.pdbx_strand_id
1 'polypeptide(L)'
;MPAEPDCWVLLGDFSYSTGMGGHVRFIVERNTEDPALHGISSDEDKGAGLRPVAVFTEPARGPIEGRPTWKGDRMCAAIERDARGIASRRALRDCAMWPLAVS
;
A
#
# COMPACT_ATOMS: atom_id res chain seq x y z
N MET A 1 7.80 -16.62 -21.35
CA MET A 1 7.08 -15.36 -21.07
C MET A 1 7.99 -14.55 -20.18
N PRO A 2 8.61 -13.45 -20.64
CA PRO A 2 9.27 -12.54 -19.72
C PRO A 2 8.19 -12.03 -18.75
N ALA A 3 8.44 -12.13 -17.45
CA ALA A 3 7.57 -11.52 -16.45
C ALA A 3 7.44 -10.04 -16.82
N GLU A 4 6.20 -9.57 -17.06
CA GLU A 4 5.94 -8.15 -17.24
C GLU A 4 6.60 -7.41 -16.07
N PRO A 5 7.31 -6.30 -16.29
CA PRO A 5 7.88 -5.55 -15.18
C PRO A 5 6.73 -5.27 -14.22
N ASP A 6 6.83 -5.75 -12.98
CA ASP A 6 5.84 -5.47 -11.95
C ASP A 6 5.68 -3.93 -11.91
N CYS A 7 4.56 -3.42 -12.46
CA CYS A 7 4.30 -1.99 -12.62
C CYS A 7 4.03 -1.30 -11.26
N TRP A 8 4.70 -1.73 -10.21
CA TRP A 8 4.46 -1.37 -8.83
C TRP A 8 5.78 -1.10 -8.11
N VAL A 9 5.86 0.06 -7.47
CA VAL A 9 6.99 0.47 -6.64
C VAL A 9 6.59 0.41 -5.17
N LEU A 10 7.39 -0.29 -4.37
CA LEU A 10 7.26 -0.33 -2.92
C LEU A 10 7.43 1.09 -2.32
N LEU A 11 6.43 1.57 -1.61
CA LEU A 11 6.48 2.83 -0.86
C LEU A 11 6.87 2.61 0.60
N GLY A 12 6.44 1.49 1.18
CA GLY A 12 6.75 1.10 2.55
C GLY A 12 5.83 -0.01 3.05
N ASP A 13 6.03 -0.41 4.30
CA ASP A 13 5.28 -1.48 4.95
C ASP A 13 4.97 -1.16 6.41
N PHE A 14 3.99 -1.87 6.97
CA PHE A 14 3.59 -1.80 8.36
C PHE A 14 2.98 -3.13 8.82
N SER A 15 3.02 -3.43 10.11
CA SER A 15 2.51 -4.71 10.63
C SER A 15 1.46 -4.52 11.70
N TYR A 16 0.43 -5.38 11.69
CA TYR A 16 -0.59 -5.45 12.73
C TYR A 16 -0.52 -6.80 13.44
N SER A 17 -0.68 -6.79 14.76
CA SER A 17 -0.86 -8.03 15.54
C SER A 17 -2.33 -8.46 15.49
N THR A 18 -2.57 -9.71 15.10
CA THR A 18 -3.94 -10.28 15.01
C THR A 18 -4.39 -10.98 16.29
N GLY A 19 -3.63 -10.82 17.38
CA GLY A 19 -3.82 -11.59 18.62
C GLY A 19 -3.31 -13.02 18.50
N MET A 20 -3.14 -13.72 19.62
CA MET A 20 -2.57 -15.09 19.67
C MET A 20 -1.19 -15.23 18.97
N GLY A 21 -0.35 -14.19 19.02
CA GLY A 21 0.99 -14.21 18.45
C GLY A 21 1.07 -14.15 16.92
N GLY A 22 -0.07 -13.92 16.24
CA GLY A 22 -0.08 -13.69 14.79
C GLY A 22 0.28 -12.25 14.43
N HIS A 23 1.04 -12.10 13.35
CA HIS A 23 1.33 -10.81 12.73
C HIS A 23 0.90 -10.86 11.27
N VAL A 24 0.38 -9.74 10.77
CA VAL A 24 0.12 -9.53 9.34
C VAL A 24 0.91 -8.31 8.92
N ARG A 25 1.81 -8.51 7.97
CA ARG A 25 2.54 -7.43 7.33
C ARG A 25 1.72 -6.92 6.16
N PHE A 26 1.56 -5.61 6.07
CA PHE A 26 0.96 -4.91 4.96
C PHE A 26 2.03 -4.13 4.22
N ILE A 27 2.00 -4.24 2.90
CA ILE A 27 2.88 -3.54 1.99
C ILE A 27 2.04 -2.54 1.19
N VAL A 28 2.57 -1.33 1.03
CA VAL A 28 1.94 -0.27 0.24
C VAL A 28 2.80 0.01 -0.97
N GLU A 29 2.17 -0.04 -2.14
CA GLU A 29 2.81 0.07 -3.44
C GLU A 29 2.16 1.21 -4.23
N ARG A 30 2.89 1.79 -5.17
CA ARG A 30 2.37 2.77 -6.14
C ARG A 30 2.52 2.20 -7.54
N ASN A 31 1.49 2.34 -8.35
CA ASN A 31 1.57 1.94 -9.75
C ASN A 31 2.51 2.90 -10.51
N THR A 32 3.41 2.35 -11.34
CA THR A 32 4.37 3.14 -12.11
C THR A 32 3.77 3.77 -13.37
N GLU A 33 2.67 3.22 -13.88
CA GLU A 33 1.93 3.72 -15.04
C GLU A 33 0.86 4.76 -14.62
N ASP A 34 0.21 4.54 -13.47
CA ASP A 34 -0.71 5.49 -12.83
C ASP A 34 -0.23 5.83 -11.40
N PRO A 35 0.55 6.91 -11.24
CA PRO A 35 1.07 7.32 -9.93
C PRO A 35 -0.01 7.71 -8.90
N ALA A 36 -1.25 7.94 -9.34
CA ALA A 36 -2.37 8.20 -8.44
C ALA A 36 -2.92 6.91 -7.84
N LEU A 37 -2.60 5.73 -8.41
CA LEU A 37 -3.07 4.43 -7.98
C LEU A 37 -2.08 3.77 -7.01
N HIS A 38 -2.62 3.33 -5.87
CA HIS A 38 -1.88 2.68 -4.81
C HIS A 38 -2.45 1.29 -4.52
N GLY A 39 -1.55 0.33 -4.31
CA GLY A 39 -1.87 -1.05 -3.95
C GLY A 39 -1.56 -1.31 -2.49
N ILE A 40 -2.37 -2.15 -1.87
CA ILE A 40 -2.10 -2.69 -0.54
C ILE A 40 -2.06 -4.21 -0.67
N SER A 41 -0.95 -4.80 -0.27
CA SER A 41 -0.70 -6.23 -0.27
C SER A 41 -0.49 -6.71 1.17
N SER A 42 -0.96 -7.91 1.52
CA SER A 42 -0.75 -8.51 2.84
C SER A 42 0.14 -9.76 2.75
N ASP A 43 0.95 -9.97 3.78
CA ASP A 43 1.72 -11.19 4.03
C ASP A 43 1.41 -11.66 5.46
N GLU A 44 0.77 -12.81 5.58
CA GLU A 44 0.26 -13.34 6.85
C GLU A 44 1.29 -14.21 7.60
N ASP A 45 2.59 -13.90 7.49
CA ASP A 45 3.73 -14.55 8.22
C ASP A 45 3.80 -16.10 8.08
N LYS A 46 2.96 -16.70 7.24
CA LYS A 46 2.87 -18.15 7.01
C LYS A 46 3.47 -18.60 5.69
N GLY A 47 4.27 -17.73 5.05
CA GLY A 47 4.94 -18.06 3.79
C GLY A 47 3.99 -18.24 2.60
N ALA A 48 2.78 -17.69 2.67
CA ALA A 48 1.79 -17.76 1.58
C ALA A 48 2.06 -16.76 0.44
N GLY A 49 3.05 -15.87 0.64
CA GLY A 49 3.40 -14.81 -0.29
C GLY A 49 2.49 -13.59 -0.16
N LEU A 50 2.95 -12.48 -0.75
CA LEU A 50 2.20 -11.23 -0.80
C LEU A 50 0.89 -11.41 -1.58
N ARG A 51 -0.21 -10.99 -1.00
CA ARG A 51 -1.54 -11.04 -1.61
C ARG A 51 -2.13 -9.64 -1.71
N PRO A 52 -2.53 -9.19 -2.91
CA PRO A 52 -3.21 -7.90 -3.06
C PRO A 52 -4.56 -7.95 -2.35
N VAL A 53 -4.76 -7.04 -1.40
CA VAL A 53 -5.97 -6.96 -0.57
C VAL A 53 -6.82 -5.73 -0.89
N ALA A 54 -6.20 -4.63 -1.34
CA ALA A 54 -6.95 -3.43 -1.69
C ALA A 54 -6.18 -2.54 -2.68
N VAL A 55 -6.92 -1.64 -3.33
CA VAL A 55 -6.35 -0.53 -4.12
C VAL A 55 -7.05 0.76 -3.76
N PHE A 56 -6.33 1.88 -3.83
CA PHE A 56 -6.88 3.20 -3.54
C PHE A 56 -6.20 4.28 -4.37
N THR A 57 -6.79 5.48 -4.39
CA THR A 57 -6.24 6.62 -5.14
C THR A 57 -5.82 7.78 -4.24
N GLU A 58 -4.81 8.52 -4.68
CA GLU A 58 -4.37 9.82 -4.15
C GLU A 58 -4.57 10.92 -5.22
N PRO A 59 -5.26 12.04 -4.92
CA PRO A 59 -5.97 12.31 -3.67
C PRO A 59 -7.17 11.37 -3.48
N ALA A 60 -7.56 11.14 -2.22
CA ALA A 60 -8.67 10.27 -1.86
C ALA A 60 -9.97 10.66 -2.58
N ARG A 61 -10.47 9.79 -3.45
CA ARG A 61 -11.78 9.96 -4.11
C ARG A 61 -12.94 9.31 -3.34
N GLY A 62 -12.63 8.50 -2.34
CA GLY A 62 -13.59 7.73 -1.55
C GLY A 62 -12.89 6.76 -0.59
N PRO A 63 -13.67 6.02 0.24
CA PRO A 63 -13.13 4.96 1.10
C PRO A 63 -12.47 3.88 0.26
N ILE A 64 -11.51 3.16 0.86
CA ILE A 64 -10.84 2.06 0.17
C ILE A 64 -11.83 0.90 0.01
N GLU A 65 -12.20 0.58 -1.23
CA GLU A 65 -12.93 -0.64 -1.56
C GLU A 65 -11.93 -1.80 -1.61
N GLY A 66 -11.72 -2.44 -0.46
CA GLY A 66 -10.83 -3.60 -0.30
C GLY A 66 -11.55 -4.94 -0.45
N ARG A 67 -10.83 -5.94 -0.94
CA ARG A 67 -11.16 -7.35 -0.68
C ARG A 67 -10.86 -7.65 0.79
N PRO A 68 -11.50 -8.66 1.41
CA PRO A 68 -11.23 -9.03 2.80
C PRO A 68 -9.73 -9.30 3.01
N THR A 69 -9.14 -8.57 3.95
CA THR A 69 -7.69 -8.44 4.19
C THR A 69 -7.08 -9.69 4.85
N TRP A 70 -7.86 -10.40 5.68
CA TRP A 70 -7.57 -11.73 6.22
C TRP A 70 -8.88 -12.37 6.75
N LYS A 71 -9.06 -13.70 6.68
CA LYS A 71 -10.15 -14.51 7.32
C LYS A 71 -11.57 -13.89 7.37
N GLY A 72 -11.95 -13.05 6.40
CA GLY A 72 -13.24 -12.37 6.36
C GLY A 72 -13.33 -11.05 7.12
N ASP A 73 -12.26 -10.60 7.78
CA ASP A 73 -12.15 -9.28 8.39
C ASP A 73 -12.04 -8.22 7.29
N ARG A 74 -12.93 -7.23 7.36
CA ARG A 74 -12.91 -6.07 6.47
C ARG A 74 -11.72 -5.20 6.82
N MET A 75 -11.20 -4.54 5.79
CA MET A 75 -10.24 -3.46 5.95
C MET A 75 -10.77 -2.45 6.97
N CYS A 76 -10.04 -2.28 8.08
CA CYS A 76 -10.43 -1.34 9.13
C CYS A 76 -9.86 0.04 8.82
N ALA A 77 -10.50 1.08 9.37
CA ALA A 77 -10.11 2.48 9.16
C ALA A 77 -8.65 2.76 9.57
N ALA A 78 -8.08 1.97 10.48
CA ALA A 78 -6.68 2.11 10.90
C ALA A 78 -5.70 1.68 9.80
N ILE A 79 -5.96 0.56 9.11
CA ILE A 79 -5.14 0.07 7.99
C ILE A 79 -5.21 1.07 6.83
N GLU A 80 -6.41 1.57 6.50
CA GLU A 80 -6.57 2.61 5.46
C GLU A 80 -5.76 3.87 5.80
N ARG A 81 -5.89 4.37 7.03
CA ARG A 81 -5.18 5.58 7.48
C ARG A 81 -3.67 5.41 7.38
N ASP A 82 -3.14 4.28 7.83
CA ASP A 82 -1.70 4.04 7.85
C ASP A 82 -1.15 3.87 6.42
N ALA A 83 -1.89 3.18 5.54
CA ALA A 83 -1.54 3.04 4.14
C ALA A 83 -1.53 4.38 3.40
N ARG A 84 -2.56 5.21 3.59
CA ARG A 84 -2.58 6.58 3.06
C ARG A 84 -1.43 7.42 3.61
N GLY A 85 -1.13 7.29 4.90
CA GLY A 85 0.01 7.96 5.51
C GLY A 85 1.35 7.61 4.85
N ILE A 86 1.54 6.35 4.43
CA ILE A 86 2.73 5.94 3.66
C ILE A 86 2.73 6.57 2.27
N ALA A 87 1.61 6.50 1.55
CA ALA A 87 1.47 7.07 0.21
C ALA A 87 1.75 8.58 0.20
N SER A 88 1.14 9.35 1.11
CA SER A 88 1.30 10.80 1.17
C SER A 88 2.70 11.21 1.64
N ARG A 89 3.34 10.47 2.57
CA ARG A 89 4.74 10.74 2.97
C ARG A 89 5.70 10.57 1.80
N ARG A 90 5.45 9.59 0.93
CA ARG A 90 6.30 9.38 -0.25
C ARG A 90 6.01 10.42 -1.33
N ALA A 91 4.75 10.81 -1.54
CA ALA A 91 4.40 11.93 -2.42
C ALA A 91 5.08 13.23 -2.00
N LEU A 92 5.13 13.54 -0.70
CA LEU A 92 5.84 14.71 -0.16
C LEU A 92 7.35 14.64 -0.38
N ARG A 93 7.97 13.46 -0.27
CA ARG A 93 9.40 13.28 -0.58
C ARG A 93 9.70 13.44 -2.06
N ASP A 94 8.85 12.91 -2.93
CA ASP A 94 9.00 13.06 -4.37
C ASP A 94 8.80 14.54 -4.77
N CYS A 95 7.85 15.25 -4.15
CA CYS A 95 7.70 16.71 -4.28
C CYS A 95 8.88 17.50 -3.69
N ALA A 96 9.48 17.04 -2.59
CA ALA A 96 10.68 17.67 -2.01
C ALA A 96 11.95 17.40 -2.84
N MET A 97 11.91 16.44 -3.77
CA MET A 97 12.95 16.19 -4.77
C MET A 97 12.67 16.86 -6.12
N TRP A 98 11.59 17.65 -6.27
CA TRP A 98 11.58 18.64 -7.35
C TRP A 98 12.77 19.57 -7.09
N PRO A 99 13.69 19.77 -8.05
CA PRO A 99 14.79 20.65 -7.81
C PRO A 99 14.22 22.04 -7.61
N LEU A 100 14.86 22.78 -6.70
CA LEU A 100 14.96 24.23 -6.76
C LEU A 100 15.64 24.65 -8.08
N ALA A 101 15.07 24.25 -9.23
CA ALA A 101 15.41 24.73 -10.56
C ALA A 101 14.49 25.91 -10.88
N VAL A 102 14.51 26.91 -10.00
CA VAL A 102 14.13 28.29 -10.29
C VAL A 102 15.16 29.14 -9.57
N SER A 103 16.25 29.48 -10.25
CA SER A 103 16.46 30.81 -10.83
C SER A 103 17.84 30.92 -11.47
#